data_AF-A0A940V555-F1
#
_entry.id   AF-A0A940V555-F1
#
_cell.length_a   1.000
_cell.length_b   1.000
_cell.length_c   1.000
_cell.angle_alpha   90.00
_cell.angle_beta   90.00
_cell.angle_gamma   90.00
#
_symmetry.space_group_name_H-M   'P 1'
#
loop_
_entity.id
_entity.type
_entity.pdbx_description
1 polymer ?
#
loop_
_entity_poly.entity_id
_entity_poly.type
_entity_poly.pdbx_seq_one_letter_code
_entity_poly.pdbx_strand_id
1 'polypeptide(L)' 'MEAFEYIVIKIDGDYAHLRRIDQPEGDLKLVARAILPPQILEGTQLRYEYLEYSIIEE' A
#
# COMPACT_ATOMS: atom_id res chain seq x y z
N MET A 1 9.81 1.71 16.44
CA MET A 1 8.83 2.42 15.60
C MET A 1 8.37 1.43 14.56
N GLU A 2 7.09 1.07 14.56
CA GLU A 2 6.57 -0.03 13.75
C GLU A 2 6.32 0.46 12.32
N ALA A 3 7.12 -0.05 11.38
CA ALA A 3 6.85 0.06 9.96
C ALA A 3 5.95 -1.10 9.55
N PHE A 4 4.97 -0.82 8.70
CA PHE A 4 4.07 -1.85 8.18
C PHE A 4 4.29 -2.00 6.68
N GLU A 5 4.33 -3.24 6.21
CA GLU A 5 4.47 -3.52 4.79
C GLU A 5 3.11 -3.90 4.19
N TYR A 6 2.82 -3.27 3.06
CA TYR A 6 1.61 -3.46 2.30
C TYR A 6 1.97 -3.84 0.87
N ILE A 7 1.08 -4.56 0.21
CA ILE A 7 1.13 -4.81 -1.22
C ILE A 7 -0.16 -4.28 -1.86
N VAL A 8 -0.02 -3.55 -2.95
CA VAL A 8 -1.15 -3.07 -3.74
C VAL A 8 -1.77 -4.27 -4.45
N ILE A 9 -2.97 -4.67 -4.07
CA ILE A 9 -3.67 -5.81 -4.69
C ILE A 9 -4.43 -5.38 -5.94
N LYS A 10 -5.04 -4.19 -5.88
CA LYS A 10 -5.86 -3.66 -6.97
C LYS A 10 -5.88 -2.14 -6.93
N ILE A 11 -5.90 -1.50 -8.08
CA ILE A 11 -6.15 -0.07 -8.20
C ILE A 11 -7.49 0.12 -8.93
N ASP A 12 -8.43 0.78 -8.28
CA ASP A 12 -9.76 1.09 -8.83
C ASP A 12 -9.87 2.61 -8.78
N GLY A 13 -9.94 3.29 -9.94
CA GLY A 13 -9.79 4.76 -10.15
C GLY A 13 -9.75 5.63 -8.89
N ASP A 14 -8.78 6.52 -8.67
CA ASP A 14 -8.57 7.25 -7.40
C ASP A 14 -8.30 6.45 -6.10
N TYR A 15 -8.61 5.16 -6.02
CA TYR A 15 -8.34 4.33 -4.85
C TYR A 15 -7.45 3.13 -5.14
N ALA A 16 -6.74 2.67 -4.11
CA ALA A 16 -5.90 1.49 -4.12
C ALA A 16 -6.25 0.58 -2.94
N HIS A 17 -6.34 -0.71 -3.21
CA HIS A 17 -6.54 -1.75 -2.21
C HIS A 17 -5.18 -2.28 -1.76
N LEU A 18 -4.82 -2.02 -0.52
CA LEU A 18 -3.58 -2.47 0.10
C LEU A 18 -3.83 -3.68 0.99
N ARG A 19 -3.07 -4.75 0.80
CA ARG A 19 -3.05 -5.90 1.70
C ARG A 19 -1.82 -5.85 2.58
N ARG A 20 -1.96 -6.06 3.89
CA ARG A 20 -0.81 -6.19 4.79
C ARG A 20 -0.09 -7.51 4.54
N ILE A 21 1.24 -7.46 4.52
CA ILE A 21 2.06 -8.67 4.35
C ILE A 21 1.99 -9.55 5.59
N ASP A 22 1.98 -8.96 6.79
CA ASP A 22 1.87 -9.72 8.06
C ASP A 22 0.51 -10.42 8.24
N GLN A 23 -0.53 -9.94 7.56
CA GLN A 23 -1.90 -10.44 7.75
C GLN A 23 -2.62 -10.55 6.40
N PRO A 24 -2.26 -11.56 5.57
CA PRO A 24 -2.79 -11.70 4.21
C PRO A 24 -4.29 -12.05 4.19
N GLU A 25 -4.81 -12.64 5.26
CA GLU A 25 -6.22 -12.98 5.45
C GLU A 25 -7.06 -11.80 5.98
N GLY A 26 -6.42 -10.67 6.31
CA GLY A 26 -7.12 -9.46 6.75
C GLY A 26 -7.82 -8.72 5.62
N ASP A 27 -8.71 -7.80 6.00
CA ASP A 27 -9.37 -6.91 5.06
C ASP A 27 -8.38 -6.05 4.25
N LEU A 28 -8.75 -5.79 3.00
CA LEU A 28 -8.01 -4.88 2.13
C LEU A 28 -8.22 -3.44 2.60
N LYS A 29 -7.12 -2.75 2.90
CA LYS A 29 -7.14 -1.35 3.27
C LYS A 29 -7.31 -0.49 2.03
N LEU A 30 -8.39 0.27 1.98
CA LEU A 30 -8.70 1.16 0.87
C LEU A 30 -8.04 2.52 1.12
N VAL A 31 -7.13 2.92 0.23
CA VAL A 31 -6.31 4.13 0.37
C VAL A 31 -6.41 4.97 -0.89
N ALA A 32 -6.55 6.29 -0.75
CA ALA A 32 -6.62 7.19 -1.90
C ALA A 32 -5.25 7.32 -2.58
N ARG A 33 -5.21 7.28 -3.91
CA ARG A 33 -3.96 7.45 -4.68
C ARG A 33 -3.32 8.82 -4.49
N ALA A 34 -4.11 9.83 -4.10
CA ALA A 34 -3.63 11.20 -3.91
C ALA A 34 -2.58 11.32 -2.79
N ILE A 35 -2.59 10.39 -1.83
CA ILE A 35 -1.59 10.33 -0.75
C ILE A 35 -0.56 9.21 -0.97
N LEU A 36 -0.72 8.41 -2.01
CA LEU A 36 0.21 7.37 -2.37
C LEU A 36 1.22 7.91 -3.40
N PRO A 37 2.40 7.32 -3.49
CA PRO A 37 3.37 7.68 -4.52
C PRO A 37 2.76 7.50 -5.93
N PRO A 38 3.02 8.40 -6.89
CA PRO A 38 2.40 8.34 -8.22
C PRO A 38 2.84 7.13 -9.06
N GLN A 39 3.90 6.44 -8.66
CA GLN A 39 4.47 5.26 -9.34
C GLN A 39 3.86 3.93 -8.87
N ILE A 40 2.80 3.95 -8.05
CA ILE A 40 2.17 2.70 -7.59
C ILE A 40 1.46 1.94 -8.71
N LEU A 41 1.66 0.62 -8.72
CA LEU A 41 1.01 -0.32 -9.62
C LEU A 41 0.47 -1.52 -8.81
N GLU A 42 -0.42 -2.32 -9.42
CA GLU A 42 -0.84 -3.59 -8.85
C GLU A 42 0.39 -4.51 -8.67
N GLY A 43 0.55 -5.07 -7.47
CA GLY A 43 1.73 -5.82 -7.05
C GLY A 43 2.84 -4.98 -6.40
N THR A 44 2.75 -3.65 -6.39
CA THR A 44 3.76 -2.79 -5.77
C THR A 44 3.77 -2.94 -4.25
N GLN A 45 4.96 -3.08 -3.67
CA GLN A 45 5.13 -3.09 -2.22
C GLN A 45 5.30 -1.66 -1.69
N LEU A 46 4.57 -1.37 -0.61
CA LEU A 46 4.56 -0.09 0.06
C LEU A 46 4.96 -0.27 1.51
N ARG A 47 5.87 0.57 1.98
CA ARG A 47 6.18 0.73 3.39
C ARG A 47 5.37 1.87 3.95
N TYR A 48 4.61 1.59 5.00
CA TYR A 48 3.94 2.60 5.79
C TYR A 48 4.76 2.88 7.05
N GLU A 49 5.30 4.09 7.14
CA GLU A 49 6.11 4.53 8.28
C GLU A 49 5.85 6.02 8.53
N TYR A 50 5.77 6.46 9.79
CA TYR A 50 5.53 7.88 10.16
C TYR A 50 4.32 8.55 9.47
N LEU A 51 3.22 7.81 9.25
CA LEU A 51 2.03 8.27 8.52
C LEU A 51 2.24 8.51 7.02
N GLU A 52 3.38 8.10 6.47
CA GLU A 52 3.73 8.23 5.05
C GLU A 52 3.85 6.85 4.38
N TYR A 53 3.55 6.80 3.08
CA TYR A 53 3.70 5.59 2.27
C TYR A 53 4.85 5.78 1.29
N SER A 54 5.83 4.88 1.34
CA SER A 54 6.97 4.87 0.43
C SER A 54 6.99 3.58 -0.38
N ILE A 55 7.32 3.65 -1.67
CA ILE A 55 7.50 2.45 -2.50
C ILE A 55 8.77 1.74 -2.03
N ILE A 56 8.65 0.42 -1.83
CA ILE A 56 9.78 -0.47 -1.67
C ILE A 56 10.07 -1.04 -3.07
N GLU A 57 10.88 -0.33 -3.85
CA GLU A 57 11.49 -0.88 -5.07
C GLU A 57 12.75 -1.63 -4.66
N GLU A 58 12.91 -2.87 -5.14
CA GLU A 58 14.15 -3.65 -4.99
C GLU A 58 15.15 -3.31 -6.12
#